data_AF-A0A257RS61-F1
#
_entry.id   AF-A0A257RS61-F1
#
_cell.length_a   1.000
_cell.length_b   1.000
_cell.length_c   1.000
_cell.angle_alpha   90.00
_cell.angle_beta   90.00
_cell.angle_gamma   90.00
#
_symmetry.space_group_name_H-M   'P 1'
#
loop_
_entity.id
_entity.type
_entity.pdbx_description
1 polymer ?
#
loop_
_entity_poly.entity_id
_entity_poly.type
_entity_poly.pdbx_seq_one_letter_code
_entity_poly.pdbx_strand_id
1 'polypeptide(L)'
;MKPWHRTRRLGQPVELRLDHIMASVSLPALFPAIRLGREYFGDGSLRQAAPLSPVVHLGAERILVIGVRNEQPTKLPAEGEKVPYPPLGQIAGYLLDVIFSDSVYADLERLQRINTTIGRMSQQEFHEQPLKIIDTLVIVPSADIRDIARRHIYEFPHSMRLLLRAMGGLHKTGSQLLSYLLFEAGYCQELIELGRQDGLAQADKIHALITSVAADVAIGSDNWKTRL
;
A
#
# COMPACT_ATOMS: atom_id res chain seq x y z
N MET A 1 0.83 22.22 12.61
CA MET A 1 -0.41 21.79 11.90
C MET A 1 -1.59 21.91 12.84
N LYS A 2 -2.79 22.24 12.33
CA LYS A 2 -4.02 22.26 13.14
C LYS A 2 -4.59 20.83 13.26
N PRO A 3 -5.19 20.45 14.40
CA PRO A 3 -5.90 19.18 14.50
C PRO A 3 -7.05 19.14 13.49
N TRP A 4 -7.39 17.95 13.00
CA TRP A 4 -8.50 17.74 12.08
C TRP A 4 -9.37 16.55 12.50
N HIS A 5 -10.65 16.61 12.13
CA HIS A 5 -11.62 15.58 12.47
C HIS A 5 -12.46 15.22 11.24
N ARG A 6 -12.68 13.91 11.04
CA ARG A 6 -13.59 13.35 10.03
C ARG A 6 -14.30 12.15 10.61
N THR A 7 -15.33 11.68 9.91
CA THR A 7 -16.01 10.42 10.25
C THR A 7 -14.99 9.31 10.48
N ARG A 8 -14.93 8.83 11.74
CA ARG A 8 -14.04 7.76 12.24
C ARG A 8 -12.53 8.08 12.19
N ARG A 9 -12.10 9.34 12.06
CA ARG A 9 -10.68 9.72 11.94
C ARG A 9 -10.38 11.03 12.67
N LEU A 10 -9.23 11.09 13.32
CA LEU A 10 -8.72 12.26 14.05
C LEU A 10 -7.24 12.43 13.73
N GLY A 11 -6.81 13.66 13.43
CA GLY A 11 -5.41 14.03 13.40
C GLY A 11 -5.08 14.97 14.55
N GLN A 12 -4.07 14.64 15.33
CA GLN A 12 -3.58 15.46 16.45
C GLN A 12 -2.10 15.78 16.26
N PRO A 13 -1.67 17.04 16.48
CA PRO A 13 -0.24 17.37 16.51
C PRO A 13 0.45 16.62 17.65
N VAL A 14 1.52 15.90 17.32
CA VAL A 14 2.35 15.17 18.30
C VAL A 14 3.79 15.13 17.81
N GLU A 15 4.74 15.03 18.73
CA GLU A 15 6.13 14.70 18.42
C GLU A 15 6.22 13.19 18.12
N LEU A 16 6.67 12.83 16.91
CA LEU A 16 6.82 11.43 16.52
C LEU A 16 7.96 10.80 17.33
N ARG A 17 7.68 9.61 17.85
CA ARG A 17 8.59 8.80 18.67
C ARG A 17 8.55 7.37 18.16
N LEU A 18 9.51 6.55 18.57
CA LEU A 18 9.55 5.13 18.22
C LEU A 18 8.21 4.42 18.50
N ASP A 19 7.57 4.71 19.62
CA ASP A 19 6.28 4.10 19.98
C ASP A 19 5.18 4.35 18.95
N HIS A 20 5.20 5.50 18.26
CA HIS A 20 4.25 5.79 17.18
C HIS A 20 4.51 4.92 15.95
N ILE A 21 5.77 4.67 15.63
CA ILE A 21 6.17 3.77 14.56
C ILE A 21 5.79 2.34 14.92
N MET A 22 6.13 1.90 16.14
CA MET A 22 5.79 0.57 16.64
C MET A 22 4.27 0.34 16.65
N ALA A 23 3.49 1.33 17.09
CA ALA A 23 2.03 1.28 17.04
C ALA A 23 1.53 1.08 15.59
N SER A 24 2.07 1.83 14.64
CA SER A 24 1.67 1.76 13.23
C SER A 24 1.93 0.42 12.57
N VAL A 25 2.92 -0.35 13.05
CA VAL A 25 3.29 -1.68 12.51
C VAL A 25 2.80 -2.84 13.39
N SER A 26 1.98 -2.55 14.41
CA SER A 26 1.52 -3.54 15.39
C SER A 26 0.37 -4.40 14.85
N LEU A 27 0.67 -5.24 13.86
CA LEU A 27 -0.30 -6.15 13.24
C LEU A 27 -0.89 -7.10 14.30
N PRO A 28 -2.23 -7.15 14.48
CA PRO A 28 -2.87 -7.97 15.49
C PRO A 28 -2.47 -9.44 15.40
N ALA A 29 -2.40 -10.09 16.55
CA ALA A 29 -1.93 -11.47 16.74
C ALA A 29 -0.43 -11.72 16.47
N LEU A 30 0.29 -10.81 15.81
CA LEU A 30 1.71 -10.94 15.51
C LEU A 30 2.57 -10.03 16.37
N PHE A 31 2.12 -8.80 16.62
CA PHE A 31 2.82 -7.82 17.43
C PHE A 31 1.92 -7.27 18.53
N PRO A 32 2.49 -6.96 19.71
CA PRO A 32 1.72 -6.40 20.83
C PRO A 32 1.22 -5.00 20.49
N ALA A 33 0.01 -4.66 20.95
CA ALA A 33 -0.49 -3.29 20.85
C ALA A 33 0.37 -2.33 21.67
N ILE A 34 0.60 -1.13 21.15
CA ILE A 34 1.43 -0.11 21.79
C ILE A 34 0.55 0.93 22.48
N ARG A 35 0.86 1.23 23.74
CA ARG A 35 0.13 2.24 24.51
C ARG A 35 0.66 3.63 24.17
N LEU A 36 -0.20 4.49 23.62
CA LEU A 36 0.09 5.92 23.42
C LEU A 36 -0.90 6.73 24.27
N GLY A 37 -0.38 7.45 25.26
CA GLY A 37 -1.21 8.18 26.22
C GLY A 37 -2.14 7.24 27.01
N ARG A 38 -3.44 7.35 26.78
CA ARG A 38 -4.49 6.62 27.53
C ARG A 38 -5.09 5.44 26.77
N GLU A 39 -4.65 5.19 25.54
CA GLU A 39 -5.24 4.18 24.65
C GLU A 39 -4.17 3.24 24.10
N TYR A 40 -4.60 2.06 23.64
CA TYR A 40 -3.76 1.10 22.92
C TYR A 40 -4.00 1.22 21.43
N PHE A 41 -2.91 1.22 20.68
CA PHE A 41 -2.89 1.34 19.23
C PHE A 41 -2.34 0.05 18.63
N GLY A 42 -2.99 -0.39 17.56
CA GLY A 42 -2.50 -1.44 16.68
C GLY A 42 -2.24 -0.86 15.28
N ASP A 43 -1.96 -1.75 14.34
CA ASP A 43 -1.66 -1.39 12.96
C ASP A 43 -2.73 -0.48 12.32
N GLY A 44 -2.27 0.59 11.66
CA GLY A 44 -3.13 1.62 11.08
C GLY A 44 -3.98 1.13 9.90
N SER A 45 -3.51 0.13 9.17
CA SER A 45 -4.19 -0.42 7.98
C SER A 45 -5.57 -1.02 8.29
N LEU A 46 -5.75 -1.58 9.48
CA LEU A 46 -6.96 -2.31 9.90
C LEU A 46 -8.25 -1.48 9.80
N ARG A 47 -8.14 -0.15 9.85
CA ARG A 47 -9.29 0.77 9.79
C ARG A 47 -9.12 1.90 8.78
N GLN A 48 -8.11 1.83 7.91
CA GLN A 48 -7.77 2.90 6.98
C GLN A 48 -8.41 2.69 5.60
N ALA A 49 -9.72 2.93 5.51
CA ALA A 49 -10.46 2.84 4.25
C ALA A 49 -10.17 3.98 3.24
N ALA A 50 -9.29 4.92 3.59
CA ALA A 50 -8.97 6.09 2.77
C ALA A 50 -7.52 6.56 3.04
N PRO A 51 -6.52 5.77 2.64
CA PRO A 51 -5.12 6.02 2.97
C PRO A 51 -4.54 7.31 2.41
N LEU A 52 -5.09 7.86 1.31
CA LEU A 52 -4.64 9.13 0.73
C LEU A 52 -5.25 10.34 1.44
N SER A 53 -6.32 10.13 2.20
CA SER A 53 -7.06 11.21 2.83
C SER A 53 -6.21 12.11 3.76
N PRO A 54 -5.29 11.60 4.60
CA PRO A 54 -4.44 12.45 5.43
C PRO A 54 -3.62 13.44 4.58
N VAL A 55 -2.91 12.99 3.55
CA VAL A 55 -2.07 13.88 2.72
C VAL A 55 -2.91 14.89 1.94
N VAL A 56 -4.11 14.50 1.48
CA VAL A 56 -5.06 15.43 0.86
C VAL A 56 -5.52 16.51 1.84
N HIS A 57 -5.81 16.16 3.10
CA HIS A 57 -6.19 17.14 4.13
C HIS A 57 -5.03 18.06 4.52
N LEU A 58 -3.79 17.60 4.36
CA LEU A 58 -2.61 18.44 4.54
C LEU A 58 -2.39 19.40 3.36
N GLY A 59 -3.24 19.34 2.33
CA GLY A 59 -3.19 20.25 1.18
C GLY A 59 -2.31 19.75 0.04
N ALA A 60 -2.02 18.45 -0.02
CA ALA A 60 -1.27 17.88 -1.14
C ALA A 60 -2.02 18.09 -2.46
N GLU A 61 -1.34 18.68 -3.43
CA GLU A 61 -1.82 18.85 -4.82
C GLU A 61 -1.20 17.80 -5.75
N ARG A 62 -0.16 17.13 -5.27
CA ARG A 62 0.59 16.08 -5.95
C ARG A 62 0.89 14.96 -4.95
N ILE A 63 0.69 13.72 -5.35
CA ILE A 63 0.91 12.54 -4.50
C ILE A 63 1.73 11.50 -5.26
N LEU A 64 2.88 11.12 -4.68
CA LEU A 64 3.61 9.92 -5.08
C LEU A 64 3.13 8.73 -4.25
N VAL A 65 2.62 7.70 -4.90
CA VAL A 65 2.18 6.45 -4.27
C VAL A 65 3.18 5.36 -4.60
N ILE A 66 3.77 4.76 -3.56
CA ILE A 66 4.61 3.57 -3.70
C ILE A 66 3.74 2.35 -3.37
N GLY A 67 3.37 1.61 -4.40
CA GLY A 67 2.67 0.34 -4.26
C GLY A 67 3.63 -0.77 -3.83
N VAL A 68 3.10 -1.78 -3.16
CA VAL A 68 3.85 -2.96 -2.73
C VAL A 68 3.57 -4.18 -3.61
N ARG A 69 2.75 -4.02 -4.65
CA ARG A 69 2.38 -5.10 -5.55
C ARG A 69 2.30 -4.66 -7.00
N ASN A 70 2.73 -5.58 -7.84
CA ASN A 70 2.39 -5.62 -9.25
C ASN A 70 1.41 -6.78 -9.42
N GLU A 71 0.12 -6.49 -9.38
CA GLU A 71 -0.92 -7.51 -9.49
C GLU A 71 -1.00 -7.98 -10.94
N GLN A 72 -0.25 -9.03 -11.27
CA GLN A 72 -0.56 -9.81 -12.46
C GLN A 72 -1.86 -10.58 -12.19
N PRO A 73 -2.84 -10.54 -13.12
CA PRO A 73 -4.07 -11.30 -13.00
C PRO A 73 -3.73 -12.76 -12.74
N THR A 74 -4.32 -13.32 -11.67
CA THR A 74 -4.16 -14.75 -11.42
C THR A 74 -4.76 -15.48 -12.61
N LYS A 75 -3.95 -16.30 -13.29
CA LYS A 75 -4.42 -17.10 -14.41
C LYS A 75 -5.59 -17.96 -13.94
N LEU A 76 -6.69 -17.92 -14.67
CA LEU A 76 -7.81 -18.82 -14.42
C LEU A 76 -7.30 -20.27 -14.56
N PRO A 77 -7.73 -21.18 -13.67
CA PRO A 77 -7.42 -22.60 -13.81
C PRO A 77 -7.85 -23.08 -15.20
N ALA A 78 -7.03 -23.94 -15.82
CA ALA A 78 -7.40 -24.55 -17.09
C ALA A 78 -8.62 -25.48 -16.91
N GLU A 79 -9.37 -25.73 -17.98
CA GLU A 79 -10.45 -26.72 -17.94
C GLU A 79 -9.92 -28.09 -17.49
N GLY A 80 -10.54 -28.67 -16.46
CA GLY A 80 -10.12 -29.95 -15.87
C GLY A 80 -8.98 -29.87 -14.84
N GLU A 81 -8.43 -28.68 -14.57
CA GLU A 81 -7.42 -28.50 -13.52
C GLU A 81 -8.05 -28.71 -12.14
N LYS A 82 -7.45 -29.59 -11.33
CA LYS A 82 -7.87 -29.80 -9.94
C LYS A 82 -7.35 -28.66 -9.07
N VAL A 83 -8.24 -27.79 -8.62
CA VAL A 83 -7.91 -26.73 -7.66
C VAL A 83 -8.09 -27.27 -6.24
N PRO A 84 -7.01 -27.48 -5.47
CA PRO A 84 -7.11 -27.94 -4.08
C PRO A 84 -7.69 -26.84 -3.18
N TYR A 85 -8.27 -27.23 -2.03
CA TYR A 85 -8.69 -26.27 -1.01
C TYR A 85 -7.47 -25.48 -0.48
N PRO A 86 -7.56 -24.15 -0.32
CA PRO A 86 -6.42 -23.35 0.09
C PRO A 86 -6.00 -23.65 1.55
N PRO A 87 -4.70 -23.82 1.83
CA PRO A 87 -4.22 -23.96 3.20
C PRO A 87 -4.44 -22.66 4.00
N LEU A 88 -4.47 -22.77 5.33
CA LEU A 88 -4.68 -21.63 6.23
C LEU A 88 -3.68 -20.49 5.97
N GLY A 89 -2.42 -20.80 5.68
CA GLY A 89 -1.40 -19.79 5.37
C GLY A 89 -1.70 -18.99 4.10
N GLN A 90 -2.32 -19.63 3.09
CA GLN A 90 -2.77 -18.94 1.89
C GLN A 90 -3.95 -18.00 2.22
N ILE A 91 -4.95 -18.49 2.97
CA ILE A 91 -6.09 -17.67 3.42
C ILE A 91 -5.61 -16.47 4.25
N ALA A 92 -4.70 -16.70 5.21
CA ALA A 92 -4.13 -15.64 6.03
C ALA A 92 -3.39 -14.60 5.18
N GLY A 93 -2.58 -15.04 4.21
CA GLY A 93 -1.91 -14.15 3.27
C GLY A 93 -2.88 -13.29 2.45
N TYR A 94 -4.01 -13.86 2.01
CA TYR A 94 -5.08 -13.10 1.33
C TYR A 94 -5.74 -12.08 2.25
N LEU A 95 -6.04 -12.46 3.50
CA LEU A 95 -6.64 -11.53 4.47
C LEU A 95 -5.74 -10.33 4.75
N LEU A 96 -4.42 -10.55 4.88
CA LEU A 96 -3.46 -9.45 5.01
C LEU A 96 -3.46 -8.54 3.77
N ASP A 97 -3.59 -9.10 2.58
CA ASP A 97 -3.65 -8.32 1.34
C ASP A 97 -4.85 -7.39 1.27
N VAL A 98 -6.03 -7.91 1.62
CA VAL A 98 -7.28 -7.12 1.66
C VAL A 98 -7.16 -5.96 2.63
N ILE A 99 -6.47 -6.17 3.76
CA ILE A 99 -6.26 -5.13 4.77
C ILE A 99 -5.29 -4.05 4.27
N PHE A 100 -4.16 -4.46 3.67
CA PHE A 100 -3.05 -3.55 3.37
C PHE A 100 -3.07 -2.95 1.96
N SER A 101 -3.39 -3.76 0.94
CA SER A 101 -3.21 -3.39 -0.47
C SER A 101 -4.49 -2.81 -1.07
N ASP A 102 -5.62 -3.50 -0.91
CA ASP A 102 -6.89 -3.15 -1.60
C ASP A 102 -7.38 -1.73 -1.24
N SER A 103 -7.18 -1.31 0.01
CA SER A 103 -7.61 0.01 0.48
C SER A 103 -6.90 1.17 -0.23
N VAL A 104 -5.64 0.97 -0.62
CA VAL A 104 -4.85 1.98 -1.35
C VAL A 104 -5.34 2.13 -2.77
N TYR A 105 -5.52 1.01 -3.49
CA TYR A 105 -5.98 1.04 -4.88
C TYR A 105 -7.42 1.54 -5.00
N ALA A 106 -8.32 1.12 -4.10
CA ALA A 106 -9.69 1.62 -4.07
C ALA A 106 -9.75 3.14 -3.81
N ASP A 107 -8.89 3.65 -2.93
CA ASP A 107 -8.83 5.08 -2.66
C ASP A 107 -8.21 5.88 -3.82
N LEU A 108 -7.20 5.31 -4.49
CA LEU A 108 -6.63 5.89 -5.70
C LEU A 108 -7.65 5.97 -6.85
N GLU A 109 -8.40 4.90 -7.11
CA GLU A 109 -9.46 4.88 -8.13
C GLU A 109 -10.53 5.93 -7.80
N ARG A 110 -10.91 6.05 -6.52
CA ARG A 110 -11.84 7.08 -6.07
C ARG A 110 -11.31 8.48 -6.34
N LEU A 111 -10.03 8.75 -6.04
CA LEU A 111 -9.39 10.04 -6.29
C LEU A 111 -9.38 10.35 -7.79
N GLN A 112 -8.98 9.41 -8.64
CA GLN A 112 -8.97 9.58 -10.10
C GLN A 112 -10.37 9.83 -10.67
N ARG A 113 -11.38 9.14 -10.15
CA ARG A 113 -12.78 9.38 -10.53
C ARG A 113 -13.20 10.81 -10.17
N ILE A 114 -12.84 11.29 -8.97
CA ILE A 114 -13.11 12.68 -8.56
C ILE A 114 -12.41 13.66 -9.52
N ASN A 115 -11.12 13.49 -9.79
CA ASN A 115 -10.37 14.31 -10.74
C ASN A 115 -11.03 14.34 -12.12
N THR A 116 -11.46 13.19 -12.62
CA THR A 116 -12.12 13.06 -13.93
C THR A 116 -13.46 13.78 -13.95
N THR A 117 -14.25 13.68 -12.87
CA THR A 117 -15.54 14.36 -12.76
C THR A 117 -15.38 15.87 -12.70
N ILE A 118 -14.48 16.39 -11.87
CA ILE A 118 -14.29 17.84 -11.73
C ILE A 118 -13.55 18.45 -12.92
N GLY A 119 -12.66 17.70 -13.59
CA GLY A 119 -11.96 18.14 -14.79
C GLY A 119 -12.87 18.27 -16.02
N ARG A 120 -14.12 17.76 -15.97
CA ARG A 120 -15.14 17.92 -17.01
C ARG A 120 -16.14 19.04 -16.73
N MET A 121 -16.07 19.67 -15.55
CA MET A 121 -16.94 20.80 -15.18
C MET A 121 -16.52 22.06 -15.94
N SER A 122 -17.45 23.00 -16.12
CA SER A 122 -17.10 24.35 -16.57
C SER A 122 -16.25 25.06 -15.51
N GLN A 123 -15.50 26.10 -15.90
CA GLN A 123 -14.69 26.86 -14.93
C GLN A 123 -15.53 27.49 -13.82
N GLN A 124 -16.73 27.98 -14.13
CA GLN A 124 -17.63 28.56 -13.14
C GLN A 124 -18.04 27.52 -12.08
N GLU A 125 -18.49 26.34 -12.53
CA GLU A 125 -18.87 25.24 -11.63
C GLU A 125 -17.69 24.75 -10.78
N PHE A 126 -16.48 24.70 -11.37
CA PHE A 126 -15.28 24.27 -10.66
C PHE A 126 -14.89 25.22 -9.52
N HIS A 127 -14.94 26.53 -9.76
CA HIS A 127 -14.61 27.54 -8.74
C HIS A 127 -15.57 27.54 -7.54
N GLU A 128 -16.79 27.01 -7.71
CA GLU A 128 -17.77 26.88 -6.65
C GLU A 128 -17.57 25.61 -5.79
N GLN A 129 -16.74 24.66 -6.22
CA GLN A 129 -16.47 23.42 -5.48
C GLN A 129 -15.32 23.58 -4.48
N PRO A 130 -15.41 22.95 -3.29
CA PRO A 130 -14.31 22.88 -2.34
C PRO A 130 -13.27 21.79 -2.69
N LEU A 131 -13.21 21.36 -3.95
CA LEU A 131 -12.39 20.24 -4.42
C LEU A 131 -11.18 20.73 -5.21
N LYS A 132 -10.11 19.94 -5.19
CA LYS A 132 -8.90 20.18 -5.97
C LYS A 132 -8.61 18.98 -6.86
N ILE A 133 -8.09 19.24 -8.05
CA ILE A 133 -7.47 18.19 -8.86
C ILE A 133 -6.14 17.85 -8.18
N ILE A 134 -5.91 16.56 -7.95
CA ILE A 134 -4.69 16.06 -7.31
C ILE A 134 -3.96 15.17 -8.31
N ASP A 135 -2.78 15.58 -8.74
CA ASP A 135 -1.96 14.76 -9.62
C ASP A 135 -1.32 13.60 -8.85
N THR A 136 -1.29 12.41 -9.44
CA THR A 136 -0.83 11.19 -8.78
C THR A 136 0.14 10.41 -9.65
N LEU A 137 1.32 10.12 -9.12
CA LEU A 137 2.27 9.17 -9.72
C LEU A 137 2.27 7.90 -8.88
N VAL A 138 2.06 6.74 -9.53
CA VAL A 138 2.11 5.44 -8.86
C VAL A 138 3.33 4.68 -9.34
N ILE A 139 4.17 4.24 -8.42
CA ILE A 139 5.29 3.34 -8.67
C ILE A 139 4.98 2.01 -8.00
N VAL A 140 5.01 0.94 -8.79
CA VAL A 140 4.84 -0.44 -8.31
C VAL A 140 6.15 -1.20 -8.52
N PRO A 141 6.42 -2.24 -7.72
CA PRO A 141 7.65 -3.00 -7.85
C PRO A 141 7.75 -3.67 -9.22
N SER A 142 8.93 -3.64 -9.84
CA SER A 142 9.17 -4.31 -11.13
C SER A 142 9.21 -5.84 -11.02
N ALA A 143 9.45 -6.37 -9.82
CA ALA A 143 9.47 -7.79 -9.51
C ALA A 143 8.43 -8.15 -8.43
N ASP A 144 7.94 -9.39 -8.42
CA ASP A 144 7.02 -9.87 -7.39
C ASP A 144 7.78 -10.05 -6.06
N ILE A 145 7.43 -9.23 -5.06
CA ILE A 145 7.98 -9.27 -3.70
C ILE A 145 7.84 -10.67 -3.08
N ARG A 146 6.82 -11.45 -3.46
CA ARG A 146 6.62 -12.83 -2.98
C ARG A 146 7.74 -13.76 -3.43
N ASP A 147 8.33 -13.54 -4.60
CA ASP A 147 9.47 -14.32 -5.09
C ASP A 147 10.76 -13.94 -4.38
N ILE A 148 10.90 -12.67 -3.99
CA ILE A 148 11.98 -12.20 -3.11
C ILE A 148 11.86 -12.88 -1.74
N ALA A 149 10.68 -12.86 -1.13
CA ALA A 149 10.43 -13.46 0.18
C ALA A 149 10.73 -14.97 0.20
N ARG A 150 10.42 -15.69 -0.89
CA ARG A 150 10.77 -17.11 -1.05
C ARG A 150 12.28 -17.36 -1.02
N ARG A 151 13.07 -16.48 -1.65
CA ARG A 151 14.54 -16.62 -1.68
C ARG A 151 15.15 -16.45 -0.29
N HIS A 152 14.56 -15.60 0.54
CA HIS A 152 15.04 -15.31 1.90
C HIS A 152 14.35 -16.13 3.01
N ILE A 153 13.60 -17.18 2.66
CA ILE A 153 12.85 -18.00 3.63
C ILE A 153 13.73 -18.67 4.69
N TYR A 154 15.02 -18.86 4.40
CA TYR A 154 15.97 -19.48 5.31
C TYR A 154 16.38 -18.56 6.46
N GLU A 155 16.18 -17.25 6.32
CA GLU A 155 16.50 -16.24 7.35
C GLU A 155 15.47 -16.26 8.49
N PHE A 156 14.28 -16.82 8.28
CA PHE A 156 13.27 -16.89 9.33
C PHE A 156 13.78 -17.63 10.59
N PRO A 157 13.44 -17.11 11.78
CA PRO A 157 13.60 -17.84 13.03
C PRO A 157 12.96 -19.23 12.94
N HIS A 158 13.58 -20.22 13.59
CA HIS A 158 13.12 -21.62 13.54
C HIS A 158 11.64 -21.78 13.93
N SER A 159 11.18 -21.02 14.93
CA SER A 159 9.78 -20.99 15.38
C SER A 159 8.82 -20.54 14.29
N MET A 160 9.15 -19.48 13.55
CA MET A 160 8.34 -18.97 12.44
C MET A 160 8.31 -19.96 11.28
N ARG A 161 9.44 -20.60 10.94
CA ARG A 161 9.47 -21.65 9.92
C ARG A 161 8.58 -22.84 10.30
N LEU A 162 8.58 -23.25 11.56
CA LEU A 162 7.72 -24.33 12.04
C LEU A 162 6.23 -23.96 11.96
N LEU A 163 5.87 -22.75 12.39
CA LEU A 163 4.51 -22.23 12.30
C LEU A 163 4.02 -22.16 10.85
N LEU A 164 4.85 -21.62 9.96
CA LEU A 164 4.55 -21.53 8.53
C LEU A 164 4.39 -22.91 7.89
N ARG A 165 5.18 -23.92 8.31
CA ARG A 165 4.99 -25.31 7.88
C ARG A 165 3.63 -25.85 8.30
N ALA A 166 3.26 -25.65 9.57
CA ALA A 166 1.99 -26.13 10.11
C ALA A 166 0.78 -25.51 9.40
N MET A 167 0.89 -24.24 8.98
CA MET A 167 -0.17 -23.53 8.24
C MET A 167 -0.16 -23.78 6.73
N GLY A 168 0.77 -24.58 6.20
CA GLY A 168 0.95 -24.78 4.75
C GLY A 168 1.53 -23.56 4.02
N GLY A 169 2.09 -22.59 4.76
CA GLY A 169 2.66 -21.35 4.25
C GLY A 169 4.00 -21.48 3.52
N LEU A 170 4.70 -22.63 3.65
CA LEU A 170 5.95 -22.88 2.90
C LEU A 170 5.74 -23.40 1.47
N HIS A 171 4.51 -23.71 1.05
CA HIS A 171 4.23 -24.08 -0.34
C HIS A 171 4.26 -22.85 -1.25
N LYS A 172 4.40 -23.04 -2.58
CA LYS A 172 4.39 -21.93 -3.55
C LYS A 172 3.19 -20.99 -3.31
N THR A 173 2.00 -21.50 -3.06
CA THR A 173 0.78 -20.72 -2.79
C THR A 173 0.78 -19.92 -1.48
N GLY A 174 1.70 -20.18 -0.54
CA GLY A 174 1.78 -19.50 0.76
C GLY A 174 2.75 -18.32 0.82
N SER A 175 3.46 -18.01 -0.27
CA SER A 175 4.49 -16.95 -0.29
C SER A 175 3.99 -15.54 -0.01
N GLN A 176 2.69 -15.35 -0.16
CA GLN A 176 2.02 -14.12 0.18
C GLN A 176 2.08 -13.81 1.69
N LEU A 177 1.88 -14.81 2.54
CA LEU A 177 2.04 -14.63 3.98
C LEU A 177 3.52 -14.39 4.33
N LEU A 178 4.43 -15.06 3.62
CA LEU A 178 5.88 -14.90 3.84
C LEU A 178 6.33 -13.45 3.62
N SER A 179 5.88 -12.80 2.53
CA SER A 179 6.28 -11.43 2.22
C SER A 179 5.85 -10.38 3.25
N TYR A 180 4.79 -10.65 4.02
CA TYR A 180 4.35 -9.77 5.12
C TYR A 180 5.05 -10.05 6.45
N LEU A 181 5.58 -11.25 6.65
CA LEU A 181 6.17 -11.66 7.93
C LEU A 181 7.69 -11.60 7.95
N LEU A 182 8.33 -11.64 6.77
CA LEU A 182 9.77 -11.63 6.67
C LEU A 182 10.27 -10.20 6.88
N PHE A 183 10.88 -9.94 8.03
CA PHE A 183 11.51 -8.66 8.40
C PHE A 183 13.00 -8.86 8.71
N GLU A 184 13.64 -9.81 8.02
CA GLU A 184 15.04 -10.13 8.19
C GLU A 184 15.92 -9.25 7.27
N ALA A 185 17.15 -9.00 7.72
CA ALA A 185 18.03 -8.02 7.10
C ALA A 185 18.29 -8.28 5.62
N GLY A 186 18.49 -9.54 5.20
CA GLY A 186 18.76 -9.88 3.80
C GLY A 186 17.57 -9.58 2.91
N TYR A 187 16.37 -9.94 3.35
CA TYR A 187 15.13 -9.62 2.64
C TYR A 187 14.92 -8.10 2.52
N CYS A 188 15.05 -7.36 3.63
CA CYS A 188 14.88 -5.91 3.61
C CYS A 188 15.90 -5.21 2.70
N GLN A 189 17.15 -5.67 2.66
CA GLN A 189 18.18 -5.15 1.76
C GLN A 189 17.82 -5.36 0.29
N GLU A 190 17.32 -6.55 -0.08
CA GLU A 190 16.90 -6.81 -1.45
C GLU A 190 15.67 -5.95 -1.85
N LEU A 191 14.73 -5.71 -0.93
CA LEU A 191 13.60 -4.79 -1.19
C LEU A 191 14.04 -3.34 -1.37
N ILE A 192 15.02 -2.88 -0.57
CA ILE A 192 15.59 -1.53 -0.72
C ILE A 192 16.25 -1.38 -2.09
N GLU A 193 17.01 -2.40 -2.51
CA GLU A 193 17.68 -2.39 -3.80
C GLU A 193 16.69 -2.41 -4.97
N LEU A 194 15.64 -3.24 -4.90
CA LEU A 194 14.54 -3.22 -5.87
C LEU A 194 13.90 -1.83 -5.96
N GLY A 195 13.54 -1.24 -4.81
CA GLY A 195 12.93 0.09 -4.75
C GLY A 195 13.85 1.18 -5.30
N ARG A 196 15.16 1.07 -5.08
CA ARG A 196 16.16 1.97 -5.65
C ARG A 196 16.20 1.87 -7.19
N GLN A 197 16.20 0.65 -7.73
CA GLN A 197 16.19 0.42 -9.17
C GLN A 197 14.90 0.94 -9.82
N ASP A 198 13.75 0.65 -9.23
CA ASP A 198 12.44 1.09 -9.72
C ASP A 198 12.29 2.61 -9.66
N GLY A 199 12.76 3.23 -8.58
CA GLY A 199 12.79 4.68 -8.45
C GLY A 199 13.68 5.35 -9.50
N LEU A 200 14.87 4.82 -9.76
CA LEU A 200 15.77 5.33 -10.80
C LEU A 200 15.20 5.14 -12.20
N ALA A 201 14.54 4.01 -12.48
CA ALA A 201 13.88 3.76 -13.76
C ALA A 201 12.72 4.75 -14.04
N GLN A 202 12.14 5.34 -13.00
CA GLN A 202 11.08 6.35 -13.11
C GLN A 202 11.57 7.77 -12.76
N ALA A 203 12.88 8.00 -12.74
CA ALA A 203 13.48 9.27 -12.28
C ALA A 203 12.90 10.50 -12.99
N ASP A 204 12.71 10.43 -14.32
CA ASP A 204 12.15 11.54 -15.10
C ASP A 204 10.72 11.89 -14.67
N LYS A 205 9.89 10.89 -14.35
CA LYS A 205 8.51 11.11 -13.91
C LYS A 205 8.46 11.65 -12.48
N ILE A 206 9.31 11.13 -11.60
CA ILE A 206 9.45 11.64 -10.23
C ILE A 206 9.92 13.09 -10.26
N HIS A 207 10.93 13.39 -11.09
CA HIS A 207 11.43 14.74 -11.28
C HIS A 207 10.32 15.66 -11.79
N ALA A 208 9.62 15.26 -12.86
CA ALA A 208 8.49 16.02 -13.41
C ALA A 208 7.40 16.28 -12.36
N LEU A 209 7.03 15.27 -11.56
CA LEU A 209 6.06 15.42 -10.46
C LEU A 209 6.54 16.44 -9.43
N ILE A 210 7.82 16.47 -9.06
CA ILE A 210 8.34 17.38 -8.04
C ILE A 210 8.47 18.81 -8.59
N THR A 211 8.92 18.96 -9.85
CA THR A 211 9.21 20.26 -10.46
C THR A 211 8.03 20.94 -11.15
N SER A 212 6.95 20.22 -11.46
CA SER A 212 5.79 20.81 -12.14
C SER A 212 5.16 21.93 -11.29
N VAL A 213 4.92 23.07 -11.93
CA VAL A 213 4.15 24.18 -11.35
C VAL A 213 2.67 23.82 -11.48
N ALA A 214 1.88 24.07 -10.43
CA ALA A 214 0.49 23.64 -10.27
C ALA A 214 -0.51 24.09 -11.38
N ALA A 215 -0.05 24.78 -12.42
CA ALA A 215 -0.88 25.31 -13.51
C ALA A 215 -1.06 24.36 -14.70
N ASP A 216 -0.15 23.39 -14.92
CA ASP A 216 -0.17 22.52 -16.11
C ASP A 216 -0.64 21.09 -15.79
N VAL A 217 -1.72 20.95 -15.00
CA VAL A 217 -2.39 19.65 -14.87
C VAL A 217 -3.23 19.43 -16.12
N ALA A 218 -2.55 19.17 -17.25
CA ALA A 218 -3.15 18.44 -18.33
C ALA A 218 -3.69 17.14 -17.75
N ILE A 219 -4.94 16.83 -18.04
CA ILE A 219 -5.63 15.61 -17.61
C ILE A 219 -4.87 14.43 -18.25
N GLY A 220 -3.78 14.02 -17.61
CA GLY A 220 -2.95 12.90 -17.99
C GLY A 220 -3.72 11.64 -17.67
N SER A 221 -4.40 11.13 -18.69
CA SER A 221 -5.03 9.82 -18.73
C SER A 221 -3.97 8.71 -18.72
N ASP A 222 -3.00 8.74 -17.80
CA ASP A 222 -2.06 7.63 -17.66
C ASP A 222 -2.82 6.51 -16.95
N ASN A 223 -3.45 5.70 -17.80
CA ASN A 223 -4.43 4.70 -17.46
C ASN A 223 -3.65 3.53 -16.84
N TRP A 224 -3.33 3.64 -15.55
CA TRP A 224 -2.56 2.61 -14.82
C TRP A 224 -3.23 1.24 -14.88
N LYS A 225 -4.55 1.19 -15.11
CA LYS A 225 -5.32 -0.03 -15.40
C LYS A 225 -4.82 -0.81 -16.62
N THR A 226 -4.12 -0.17 -17.56
CA THR A 226 -3.51 -0.86 -18.73
C THR A 226 -2.15 -1.50 -18.42
N ARG A 227 -1.66 -1.39 -17.18
CA ARG A 227 -0.42 -2.03 -16.70
C ARG A 227 -0.66 -3.07 -15.60
N LEU A 228 -1.92 -3.33 -15.25
CA LEU A 228 -2.38 -4.52 -14.54
C LEU A 228 -2.83 -5.58 -15.56
#